data_AF-A0A497JQK5-F1
#
_entry.id   AF-A0A497JQK5-F1
#
_cell.length_a   1.000
_cell.length_b   1.000
_cell.length_c   1.000
_cell.angle_alpha   90.00
_cell.angle_beta   90.00
_cell.angle_gamma   90.00
#
_symmetry.space_group_name_H-M   'P 1'
#
loop_
_entity.id
_entity.type
_entity.pdbx_description
1 polymer ?
#
loop_
_entity_poly.entity_id
_entity_poly.type
_entity_poly.pdbx_seq_one_letter_code
_entity_poly.pdbx_strand_id
1 'polypeptide(L)' 'MVGLKRKRMNFRSKEAYRKWLAYGHIHGIFAKTPGHVKVFIRGRPHKVKHSISRRSRRSRRRRR' A
#
# COMPACT_ATOMS: atom_id res chain seq x y z
N MET A 1 21.25 17.75 -10.09
CA MET A 1 20.46 16.50 -9.90
C MET A 1 19.47 16.71 -8.77
N VAL A 2 18.19 16.92 -9.07
CA VAL A 2 17.17 17.17 -8.02
C VAL A 2 16.75 15.81 -7.46
N GLY A 3 17.30 15.43 -6.31
CA GLY A 3 16.91 14.21 -5.61
C GLY A 3 15.44 14.29 -5.20
N LEU A 4 14.58 13.52 -5.87
CA LEU A 4 13.14 13.43 -5.57
C LEU A 4 12.96 13.01 -4.10
N LYS A 5 12.69 13.98 -3.22
CA LYS A 5 12.46 13.77 -1.80
C LYS A 5 11.26 12.85 -1.64
N ARG A 6 11.53 11.56 -1.39
CA ARG A 6 10.49 10.54 -1.23
C ARG A 6 9.52 10.98 -0.13
N LYS A 7 8.28 11.28 -0.51
CA LYS A 7 7.23 11.74 0.42
C LYS A 7 6.97 10.62 1.43
N ARG A 8 7.09 10.91 2.72
CA ARG A 8 6.62 10.02 3.80
C ARG A 8 5.21 10.42 4.18
N MET A 9 4.33 9.45 4.43
CA MET A 9 2.98 9.72 4.92
C MET A 9 2.79 9.17 6.32
N ASN A 10 2.59 10.08 7.28
CA ASN A 10 2.35 9.75 8.68
C ASN A 10 0.84 9.83 8.95
N PHE A 11 0.25 8.72 9.36
CA PHE A 11 -1.15 8.65 9.79
C PHE A 11 -1.21 8.56 11.31
N ARG A 12 -2.13 9.34 11.90
CA ARG A 12 -2.41 9.32 13.35
C ARG A 12 -3.02 7.99 13.79
N SER A 13 -3.84 7.36 12.94
CA SER A 13 -4.54 6.11 13.24
C SER A 13 -4.67 5.20 12.01
N LYS A 14 -5.01 3.93 12.24
CA LYS A 14 -5.28 2.95 11.18
C LYS A 14 -6.53 3.30 10.37
N GLU A 15 -7.50 3.97 11.00
CA GLU A 15 -8.72 4.43 10.32
C GLU A 15 -8.45 5.56 9.35
N ALA A 16 -7.63 6.55 9.73
CA ALA A 16 -7.19 7.59 8.82
C ALA A 16 -6.48 7.02 7.60
N TYR A 17 -5.65 5.99 7.80
CA TYR A 17 -5.01 5.25 6.73
C TYR A 17 -6.02 4.55 5.79
N ARG A 18 -7.06 3.90 6.34
CA ARG A 18 -8.13 3.26 5.55
C ARG A 18 -8.95 4.27 4.74
N LYS A 19 -9.32 5.42 5.33
CA LYS A 19 -10.04 6.49 4.61
C LYS A 19 -9.21 7.03 3.45
N TRP A 20 -7.91 7.22 3.67
CA TRP A 20 -6.97 7.64 2.63
C TRP A 20 -6.84 6.60 1.51
N LEU A 21 -6.77 5.30 1.84
CA LEU A 21 -6.78 4.23 0.84
C LEU A 21 -8.08 4.24 0.02
N ALA A 22 -9.23 4.34 0.68
CA ALA A 22 -10.52 4.38 -0.01
C ALA A 22 -10.58 5.54 -1.00
N TYR A 23 -10.21 6.74 -0.56
CA TYR A 23 -10.12 7.92 -1.42
C TYR A 23 -9.17 7.71 -2.60
N GLY A 24 -7.96 7.22 -2.35
CA GLY A 24 -6.96 6.99 -3.40
C GLY A 24 -7.37 5.93 -4.44
N HIS A 25 -8.16 4.93 -4.04
CA HIS A 25 -8.73 3.93 -4.95
C HIS A 25 -9.89 4.48 -5.78
N ILE A 26 -10.79 5.26 -5.18
CA ILE A 26 -11.92 5.89 -5.88
C ILE A 26 -11.41 6.86 -6.95
N HIS A 27 -10.39 7.66 -6.62
CA HIS A 27 -9.86 8.69 -7.51
C HIS A 27 -8.67 8.23 -8.37
N GLY A 28 -8.28 6.95 -8.31
CA GLY A 28 -7.19 6.40 -9.11
C GLY A 28 -5.79 7.00 -8.83
N ILE A 29 -5.60 7.63 -7.67
CA ILE A 29 -4.36 8.35 -7.30
C ILE A 29 -3.15 7.41 -7.30
N PHE A 30 -3.35 6.16 -6.87
CA PHE A 30 -2.30 5.14 -6.81
C PHE A 30 -1.87 4.59 -8.17
N ALA A 31 -2.68 4.77 -9.22
CA ALA A 31 -2.31 4.34 -10.58
C ALA A 31 -1.26 5.28 -11.21
N LYS A 32 -1.28 6.56 -10.82
CA LYS A 32 -0.39 7.60 -11.36
C LYS A 32 0.89 7.81 -10.56
N THR A 33 1.00 7.33 -9.32
CA THR A 33 2.16 7.64 -8.46
C THR A 33 3.28 6.60 -8.64
N PRO A 34 4.45 6.97 -9.18
CA PRO A 34 5.57 6.06 -9.34
C PRO A 34 6.26 5.89 -7.98
N GLY A 35 6.11 4.69 -7.40
CA GLY A 35 6.96 4.22 -6.32
C GLY A 35 6.37 4.37 -4.92
N HIS A 36 6.01 3.22 -4.35
CA HIS A 36 5.99 2.86 -2.93
C HIS A 36 6.24 4.02 -1.94
N VAL A 37 5.20 4.82 -1.69
CA VAL A 37 5.19 5.80 -0.58
C VAL A 37 5.37 5.04 0.73
N LYS A 38 6.37 5.42 1.53
CA LYS A 38 6.54 4.86 2.88
C LYS A 38 5.44 5.43 3.78
N VAL A 39 4.50 4.56 4.15
CA VAL A 39 3.42 4.87 5.06
C VAL A 39 3.83 4.53 6.49
N PHE A 40 3.56 5.42 7.44
CA PHE A 40 3.73 5.21 8.87
C PHE A 40 2.38 5.38 9.56
N ILE A 41 2.04 4.50 10.49
CA ILE A 41 0.83 4.59 11.32
C ILE A 41 1.31 4.64 12.77
N ARG A 42 0.95 5.71 13.51
CA ARG A 42 1.43 5.94 14.89
C ARG A 42 2.95 5.85 15.02
N GLY A 43 3.68 6.41 14.05
CA GLY A 43 5.15 6.39 14.01
C GLY A 43 5.77 5.03 13.60
N ARG A 44 4.97 3.97 13.41
CA ARG A 44 5.46 2.66 12.99
C ARG A 44 5.33 2.50 11.47
N PRO A 45 6.37 2.04 10.76
CA PRO A 45 6.27 1.82 9.32
C PRO A 45 5.23 0.74 9.03
N HIS A 46 4.30 1.06 8.14
CA HIS A 46 3.24 0.15 7.71
C HIS A 46 3.56 -0.38 6.30
N LYS A 47 3.78 -1.70 6.21
CA LYS A 47 3.89 -2.41 4.93
C LYS A 47 2.54 -3.01 4.56
N VAL A 48 2.04 -2.67 3.38
CA VAL A 48 0.84 -3.28 2.82
C VAL A 48 1.17 -4.71 2.40
N LYS A 49 0.54 -5.69 3.04
CA LYS A 49 0.61 -7.08 2.61
C LYS A 49 -0.41 -7.26 1.48
N HIS A 50 0.07 -7.33 0.23
CA HIS A 50 -0.77 -7.80 -0.87
C HIS A 50 -1.07 -9.28 -0.63
N SER A 51 -2.33 -9.60 -0.33
CA SER A 51 -2.74 -10.98 -0.16
C SER A 51 -2.55 -11.69 -1.49
N ILE A 52 -1.73 -12.74 -1.49
CA ILE A 52 -1.51 -13.56 -2.68
C ILE A 52 -2.86 -14.12 -3.11
N SER A 53 -3.22 -13.86 -4.37
CA SER A 53 -4.52 -14.19 -4.94
C SER A 53 -4.88 -15.67 -4.71
N ARG A 54 -6.17 -15.97 -4.51
CA ARG A 54 -6.66 -17.36 -4.33
C ARG A 54 -6.21 -18.29 -5.47
N ARG A 55 -5.97 -17.74 -6.67
CA ARG A 55 -5.49 -18.47 -7.85
C ARG A 55 -4.09 -19.09 -7.66
N SER A 56 -3.17 -18.35 -7.02
CA SER A 56 -1.84 -18.87 -6.68
C SER A 56 -1.89 -19.97 -5.61
N ARG A 57 -2.76 -19.82 -4.59
CA ARG A 57 -3.00 -20.85 -3.57
C ARG A 57 -3.55 -22.15 -4.18
N ARG A 58 -4.51 -22.06 -5.12
CA ARG A 58 -5.10 -23.24 -5.79
C ARG A 58 -4.10 -23.97 -6.69
N SER A 59 -3.22 -23.25 -7.37
CA SER A 59 -2.16 -23.83 -8.22
C SER A 59 -1.17 -24.68 -7.40
N ARG A 60 -0.73 -24.21 -6.23
CA ARG A 60 0.17 -24.98 -5.35
C ARG A 60 -0.43 -26.28 -4.83
N ARG A 61 -1.75 -26.31 -4.56
CA ARG A 61 -2.43 -27.53 -4.06
C ARG A 61 -2.58 -28.62 -5.12
N ARG A 62 -2.56 -28.27 -6.41
CA ARG A 62 -2.65 -29.25 -7.52
C ARG A 62 -1.30 -29.85 -7.95
N ARG A 63 -0.19 -29.33 -7.40
CA ARG A 63 1.18 -29.82 -7.68
C ARG A 63 1.77 -30.69 -6.57
N ARG A 64 1.01 -30.93 -5.49
CA ARG A 64 1.27 -31.95 -4.47
C ARG A 64 0.35 -33.12 -4.75
#